data_AF-A0A559LL92-F1
#
_entry.id   AF-A0A559LL92-F1
#
_cell.length_a   1.000
_cell.length_b   1.000
_cell.length_c   1.000
_cell.angle_alpha   90.00
_cell.angle_beta   90.00
_cell.angle_gamma   90.00
#
_symmetry.space_group_name_H-M   'P 1'
#
loop_
_entity.id
_entity.type
_entity.pdbx_description
1 polymer ?
#
loop_
_entity_poly.entity_id
_entity_poly.type
_entity_poly.pdbx_seq_one_letter_code
_entity_poly.pdbx_strand_id
1 'polypeptide(L)'
;MSGPKIMPGAQKELDHFFDILWCRDQFLHPDAVAVPRLDDKQDGRGSTGKLFSETLNSPSTIYHRIVLYRDHSSATSLKPKLKKKWLPIETCSVFYALGDGVCGFGDICHGGVQ
;
A
#
# COMPACT_ATOMS: atom_id res chain seq x y z
N MET A 1 13.20 18.35 4.05
CA MET A 1 13.04 17.12 3.25
C MET A 1 11.60 17.11 2.75
N SER A 2 11.34 17.00 1.45
CA SER A 2 9.96 16.83 1.00
C SER A 2 9.53 15.42 1.37
N GLY A 3 8.43 15.29 2.10
CA GLY A 3 7.81 13.99 2.38
C GLY A 3 7.25 13.35 1.10
N PRO A 4 6.58 12.20 1.23
CA PRO A 4 6.03 11.50 0.07
C PRO A 4 4.98 12.36 -0.62
N LYS A 5 4.77 12.14 -1.91
CA LYS A 5 3.58 12.65 -2.60
C LYS A 5 2.37 11.85 -2.11
N ILE A 6 1.39 12.55 -1.54
CA ILE A 6 0.21 11.94 -0.93
C ILE A 6 -0.95 12.07 -1.90
N MET A 7 -1.51 10.95 -2.36
CA MET A 7 -2.70 10.95 -3.19
C MET A 7 -3.95 11.26 -2.35
N PRO A 8 -5.01 11.86 -2.94
CA PRO A 8 -6.25 12.15 -2.21
C PRO A 8 -6.80 10.90 -1.51
N GLY A 9 -7.07 11.00 -0.22
CA GLY A 9 -7.55 9.89 0.62
C GLY A 9 -6.46 9.08 1.32
N ALA A 10 -5.17 9.26 1.01
CA ALA A 10 -4.08 8.50 1.62
C ALA A 10 -3.59 9.04 2.98
N GLN A 11 -3.92 10.29 3.33
CA GLN A 11 -3.33 10.96 4.50
C GLN A 11 -3.53 10.19 5.81
N LYS A 12 -4.76 9.76 6.09
CA LYS A 12 -5.09 9.02 7.32
C LYS A 12 -4.26 7.75 7.46
N GLU A 13 -4.11 7.01 6.36
CA GLU A 13 -3.35 5.76 6.32
C GLU A 13 -1.85 6.04 6.45
N LEU A 14 -1.37 7.11 5.81
CA LEU A 14 0.02 7.54 5.94
C LEU A 14 0.34 7.86 7.40
N ASP A 15 -0.49 8.67 8.07
CA ASP A 15 -0.26 9.06 9.46
C ASP A 15 -0.14 7.83 10.37
N HIS A 16 -1.02 6.84 10.19
CA HIS A 16 -0.96 5.57 10.93
C HIS A 16 0.37 4.84 10.73
N PHE A 17 0.77 4.60 9.47
CA PHE A 17 2.01 3.85 9.20
C PHE A 17 3.27 4.69 9.45
N PHE A 18 3.18 6.01 9.47
CA PHE A 18 4.31 6.90 9.76
C PHE A 18 4.74 6.82 11.23
N ASP A 19 3.83 6.48 12.14
CA ASP A 19 4.15 6.24 13.56
C ASP A 19 4.92 4.94 13.80
N ILE A 20 4.94 4.03 12.82
CA ILE A 20 5.65 2.76 12.88
C ILE A 20 7.05 2.94 12.26
N LEU A 21 8.11 2.84 13.07
CA LEU A 21 9.49 3.18 12.67
C LEU A 21 9.95 2.50 11.37
N TRP A 22 9.74 1.18 11.23
CA TRP A 22 10.20 0.44 10.04
C TRP A 22 9.41 0.81 8.77
N CYS A 23 8.16 1.24 8.92
CA CYS A 23 7.33 1.74 7.82
C CYS A 23 7.77 3.15 7.42
N ARG A 24 8.02 4.02 8.41
CA ARG A 24 8.42 5.42 8.23
C ARG A 24 9.56 5.59 7.22
N ASP A 25 10.59 4.76 7.33
CA ASP A 25 11.76 4.84 6.46
C ASP A 25 11.41 4.70 4.97
N GLN A 26 10.36 3.96 4.64
CA GLN A 26 9.88 3.79 3.28
C GLN A 26 9.20 5.07 2.75
N PHE A 27 8.53 5.82 3.62
CA PHE A 27 7.81 7.05 3.27
C PHE A 27 8.71 8.29 3.19
N LEU A 28 9.89 8.27 3.82
CA LEU A 28 10.83 9.40 3.79
C LEU A 28 11.59 9.56 2.47
N HIS A 29 11.39 8.66 1.52
CA HIS A 29 12.00 8.77 0.19
C HIS A 29 11.40 9.94 -0.61
N PRO A 30 12.23 10.76 -1.28
CA PRO A 30 11.76 11.95 -2.00
C PRO A 30 10.92 11.63 -3.24
N ASP A 31 11.01 10.39 -3.74
CA ASP A 31 10.24 9.88 -4.88
C ASP A 31 9.10 8.94 -4.46
N ALA A 32 8.79 8.85 -3.17
CA ALA A 32 7.72 8.04 -2.66
C ALA A 32 6.35 8.63 -3.01
N VAL A 33 5.44 7.79 -3.49
CA VAL A 33 4.04 8.14 -3.72
C VAL A 33 3.15 7.20 -2.91
N ALA A 34 2.36 7.80 -2.03
CA ALA A 34 1.42 7.10 -1.15
C ALA A 34 0.01 7.14 -1.75
N VAL A 35 -0.59 5.96 -1.97
CA VAL A 35 -1.89 5.76 -2.60
C VAL A 35 -2.83 5.12 -1.59
N PRO A 36 -4.08 5.63 -1.46
CA PRO A 36 -5.04 5.02 -0.54
C PRO A 36 -5.47 3.64 -1.05
N ARG A 37 -6.24 2.96 -0.21
CA ARG A 37 -7.06 1.82 -0.60
C ARG A 37 -8.01 2.20 -1.76
N LEU A 38 -7.93 1.50 -2.89
CA LEU A 38 -8.73 1.77 -4.11
C LEU A 38 -9.74 0.67 -4.45
N ASP A 39 -9.68 -0.47 -3.76
CA ASP A 39 -10.51 -1.65 -4.01
C ASP A 39 -11.96 -1.52 -3.52
N ASP A 40 -12.29 -0.52 -2.69
CA ASP A 40 -13.68 -0.23 -2.27
C ASP A 40 -14.65 -0.02 -3.45
N LYS A 41 -14.14 0.28 -4.65
CA LYS A 41 -14.94 0.53 -5.85
C LYS A 41 -14.77 -0.49 -6.98
N GLN A 42 -13.82 -1.41 -6.90
CA GLN A 42 -13.45 -2.28 -8.03
C GLN A 42 -13.05 -3.69 -7.59
N ASP A 43 -13.92 -4.38 -6.88
CA ASP A 43 -13.92 -5.85 -6.97
C ASP A 43 -14.62 -6.22 -8.28
N GLY A 44 -13.88 -6.12 -9.40
CA GLY A 44 -14.32 -6.59 -10.73
C GLY A 44 -14.44 -8.12 -10.81
N ARG A 45 -14.94 -8.77 -9.76
CA ARG A 45 -15.03 -10.22 -9.62
C ARG A 45 -16.45 -10.54 -9.13
N GLY A 46 -17.11 -11.50 -9.77
CA GLY A 46 -18.44 -11.98 -9.35
C GLY A 46 -18.44 -12.64 -7.96
N SER A 47 -19.26 -13.67 -7.76
CA SER A 47 -19.54 -14.30 -6.46
C SER A 47 -18.29 -14.77 -5.67
N THR A 48 -17.17 -15.06 -6.33
CA THR A 48 -15.94 -15.56 -5.69
C THR A 48 -15.12 -14.47 -4.98
N GLY A 49 -15.20 -13.21 -5.42
CA GLY A 49 -14.52 -12.08 -4.77
C GLY A 49 -15.26 -11.61 -3.51
N LYS A 50 -16.59 -11.75 -3.51
CA LYS A 50 -17.48 -11.27 -2.45
C LYS A 50 -17.19 -11.91 -1.09
N LEU A 51 -17.00 -13.24 -1.04
CA LEU A 51 -16.67 -13.91 0.21
C LEU A 51 -15.35 -13.37 0.78
N PHE A 52 -14.33 -13.19 -0.06
CA PHE A 52 -13.02 -12.69 0.35
C PHE A 52 -13.10 -11.23 0.83
N SER A 53 -13.80 -10.35 0.11
CA SER A 53 -13.92 -8.95 0.52
C SER A 53 -14.79 -8.76 1.77
N GLU A 54 -15.83 -9.58 1.94
CA GLU A 54 -16.68 -9.56 3.14
C GLU A 54 -15.99 -10.15 4.37
N THR A 55 -15.06 -11.11 4.20
CA THR A 55 -14.43 -11.81 5.33
C THR A 55 -13.03 -11.30 5.67
N LEU A 56 -12.18 -11.03 4.68
CA LEU A 56 -10.75 -10.73 4.88
C LEU A 56 -10.36 -9.30 4.54
N ASN A 57 -11.18 -8.56 3.79
CA ASN A 57 -10.91 -7.19 3.40
C ASN A 57 -11.93 -6.21 3.98
N SER A 58 -12.37 -6.44 5.21
CA SER A 58 -13.32 -5.58 5.91
C SER A 58 -12.58 -4.63 6.86
N PRO A 59 -13.22 -3.56 7.36
CA PRO A 59 -12.63 -2.71 8.39
C PRO A 59 -12.29 -3.43 9.71
N SER A 60 -12.84 -4.62 9.96
CA SER A 60 -12.50 -5.42 11.15
C SER A 60 -11.29 -6.32 10.94
N THR A 61 -10.96 -6.67 9.70
CA THR A 61 -9.85 -7.57 9.36
C THR A 61 -8.64 -6.85 8.77
N ILE A 62 -8.85 -5.83 7.94
CA ILE A 62 -7.79 -4.94 7.43
C ILE A 62 -8.26 -3.50 7.65
N TYR A 63 -7.88 -2.93 8.80
CA TYR A 63 -8.36 -1.62 9.24
C TYR A 63 -7.50 -0.45 8.74
N HIS A 64 -6.23 -0.70 8.40
CA HIS A 64 -5.38 0.25 7.69
C HIS A 64 -4.68 -0.40 6.51
N ARG A 65 -4.60 0.34 5.40
CA ARG A 65 -3.93 -0.09 4.17
C ARG A 65 -3.43 1.09 3.37
N ILE A 66 -2.16 1.03 2.97
CA ILE A 66 -1.59 2.01 2.04
C ILE A 66 -0.68 1.32 1.03
N VAL A 67 -0.73 1.81 -0.20
CA VAL A 67 0.17 1.38 -1.26
C VAL A 67 1.24 2.45 -1.45
N LEU A 68 2.49 2.03 -1.54
CA LEU A 68 3.64 2.89 -1.73
C LEU A 68 4.39 2.45 -2.97
N TYR A 69 4.68 3.40 -3.86
CA TYR A 69 5.58 3.14 -4.98
C TYR A 69 6.54 4.30 -5.18
N ARG A 70 7.59 4.06 -5.96
CA ARG A 70 8.58 5.09 -6.30
C ARG A 70 8.31 5.64 -7.70
N ASP A 71 8.10 6.94 -7.77
CA ASP A 71 7.98 7.66 -9.04
C ASP A 71 9.32 8.29 -9.40
N HIS A 72 10.15 7.52 -10.10
CA HIS A 72 11.46 8.00 -10.55
C HIS A 72 11.41 9.15 -11.56
N SER A 73 10.24 9.46 -12.13
CA SER A 73 10.07 10.65 -12.96
C SER A 73 9.99 11.93 -12.12
N SER A 74 9.55 11.80 -10.86
CA SER A 74 9.49 12.88 -9.88
C SER A 74 10.81 13.09 -9.12
N ALA A 75 11.66 12.06 -9.07
CA ALA A 75 13.01 12.18 -8.55
C ALA A 75 13.79 13.19 -9.39
N THR A 76 14.30 14.25 -8.76
CA THR A 76 15.14 15.28 -9.41
C THR A 76 16.46 14.64 -9.87
N SER A 77 16.44 13.91 -10.98
CA SER A 77 17.63 13.21 -11.45
C SER A 77 18.59 14.19 -12.08
N LEU A 78 19.69 14.44 -11.37
CA LEU A 78 20.95 15.01 -11.88
C LEU A 78 21.64 14.12 -12.93
N LYS A 79 21.01 13.02 -13.39
CA LYS A 79 21.53 12.16 -14.46
C LYS A 79 20.45 11.89 -15.53
N PRO A 80 20.47 12.63 -16.66
CA PRO A 80 19.64 12.35 -17.80
C PRO A 80 20.27 11.19 -18.57
N LYS A 81 19.81 9.95 -18.34
CA LYS A 81 19.93 8.77 -19.23
C LYS A 81 19.53 7.50 -18.46
N LEU A 82 18.26 7.37 -18.10
CA LEU A 82 17.69 6.02 -18.01
C LEU A 82 16.87 5.78 -19.26
N LYS A 83 17.24 4.73 -20.00
CA LYS A 83 16.49 4.16 -21.12
C LYS A 83 15.01 4.10 -20.71
N LYS A 84 14.09 4.44 -21.61
CA LYS A 84 12.62 4.29 -21.40
C LYS A 84 12.38 2.92 -20.77
N LYS A 85 12.09 2.89 -19.47
CA LYS A 85 11.71 1.65 -18.79
C LYS A 85 10.37 1.21 -19.36
N TRP A 86 10.24 -0.08 -19.67
CA TRP A 86 9.01 -0.64 -20.22
C TRP A 86 7.84 -0.52 -19.22
N LEU A 87 8.13 -0.57 -17.92
CA LEU A 87 7.18 -0.32 -16.85
C LEU A 87 7.52 0.99 -16.10
N PRO A 88 6.54 1.85 -15.83
CA PRO A 88 6.75 3.12 -15.13
C PRO A 88 7.01 2.95 -13.62
N ILE A 89 6.63 1.79 -13.05
CA ILE A 89 6.80 1.45 -11.64
C ILE A 89 7.55 0.12 -11.56
N GLU A 90 8.69 0.11 -10.87
CA GLU A 90 9.50 -1.11 -10.68
C GLU A 90 9.15 -1.86 -9.40
N THR A 91 8.79 -1.13 -8.36
CA THR A 91 8.49 -1.67 -7.04
C THR A 91 7.23 -1.02 -6.49
N CYS A 92 6.36 -1.85 -5.96
CA CYS A 92 5.17 -1.46 -5.23
C CYS A 92 5.18 -2.22 -3.90
N SER A 93 5.07 -1.48 -2.81
CA SER A 93 4.96 -2.01 -1.45
C SER A 93 3.55 -1.76 -0.96
N VAL A 94 2.96 -2.76 -0.32
CA VAL A 94 1.65 -2.63 0.31
C VAL A 94 1.82 -2.88 1.80
N PHE A 95 1.33 -1.94 2.60
CA PHE A 95 1.33 -2.07 4.05
C PHE A 95 -0.09 -2.34 4.49
N TYR A 96 -0.24 -3.35 5.34
CA TYR A 96 -1.51 -3.78 5.92
C TYR A 96 -1.39 -3.76 7.44
N ALA A 97 -2.39 -3.21 8.11
CA ALA A 97 -2.60 -3.45 9.53
C ALA A 97 -3.73 -4.48 9.66
N LEU A 98 -3.38 -5.63 10.23
CA LEU A 98 -4.28 -6.78 10.34
C LEU A 98 -4.99 -6.75 11.70
N GLY A 99 -6.31 -6.90 11.66
CA GLY A 99 -7.16 -7.08 12.83
C GLY A 99 -7.32 -8.55 13.20
N ASP A 100 -8.13 -8.78 14.24
CA ASP A 100 -8.40 -10.12 14.74
C ASP A 100 -9.17 -10.97 13.70
N GLY A 101 -8.90 -12.28 13.68
CA GLY A 101 -9.57 -13.23 12.77
C GLY A 101 -8.95 -13.38 11.38
N VAL A 102 -7.90 -12.61 11.05
CA VAL A 102 -7.08 -12.81 9.83
C VAL A 102 -5.96 -13.82 10.08
N CYS A 103 -5.56 -13.97 11.33
CA CYS A 103 -4.61 -14.99 11.76
C CYS A 103 -5.28 -16.37 11.87
N GLY A 104 -4.59 -17.39 11.37
CA GLY A 104 -4.97 -18.79 11.53
C GLY A 104 -4.44 -19.36 12.85
N PHE A 105 -3.85 -20.56 12.79
CA PHE A 105 -3.33 -21.24 13.98
C PHE A 105 -2.15 -20.48 14.62
N GLY A 106 -2.22 -20.27 15.94
CA GLY A 106 -1.13 -19.69 16.73
C GLY A 106 -0.85 -18.21 16.44
N ASP A 107 -1.88 -17.44 16.06
CA ASP A 107 -1.79 -16.01 15.73
C ASP A 107 -0.90 -15.69 14.52
N ILE A 108 -0.68 -16.68 13.65
CA ILE A 108 0.06 -16.52 12.40
C ILE A 108 -0.90 -16.15 11.26
N CYS A 109 -0.56 -15.11 10.49
CA CYS A 109 -1.34 -14.68 9.32
C CYS A 109 -1.60 -15.85 8.34
N HIS A 110 -2.86 -15.99 7.91
CA HIS A 110 -3.24 -17.05 6.97
C HIS A 110 -2.59 -16.80 5.59
N GLY A 111 -1.96 -17.82 4.99
CA GLY A 111 -1.20 -17.67 3.73
C GLY A 111 -2.01 -17.24 2.50
N GLY A 112 -3.34 -17.25 2.60
CA GLY A 112 -4.25 -16.73 1.56
C GLY A 112 -4.61 -15.26 1.69
N VAL A 113 -4.07 -14.54 2.69
CA VAL A 113 -4.28 -13.09 2.85
C VAL A 113 -3.40 -12.37 1.83
N GLN A 114 -4.02 -11.68 0.86
CA GLN A 114 -3.35 -11.01 -0.26
C GLN A 114 -3.98 -9.65 -0.56
#